data_AF-A0A7J0CYL2-F1
#
_entry.id   AF-A0A7J0CYL2-F1
#
_cell.length_a   1.000
_cell.length_b   1.000
_cell.length_c   1.000
_cell.angle_alpha   90.00
_cell.angle_beta   90.00
_cell.angle_gamma   90.00
#
_symmetry.space_group_name_H-M   'P 1'
#
loop_
_entity.id
_entity.type
_entity.pdbx_description
1 polymer ?
#
loop_
_entity_poly.entity_id
_entity_poly.type
_entity_poly.pdbx_seq_one_letter_code
_entity_poly.pdbx_strand_id
1 'polypeptide(L)'
;MLEEILTRCAAADEGLDAVSEDFDRLRALERNAPEALAAVETTYATLTGRVSAAEATVAGMRERYGDGAAAPVAGDVEQAKDRLAFAASALDQARPAVDANDHARAAVYIRATEGAVGQAGTLIDSVDRRSAELAEAAGKLPAALTETETDLADAGGLLEGTAAATSTADLRGRIARAEAVLTDVREAMAAGPYDPVDALRRVEEADAALDEALAGAREQEQGGRRARSLLDQAMLTARSAIGAAADYITTNRGAVGAQARTRLAEAQRRWERAGQLADGDAQGALAEAQQADALARQALGLAEQDVRGFQGPQGPGGFGGPGGSRAGAAWAGRCSAGSSSAGCSAAGAAGAAWAAASAGVRGRRRPVRGVRRRAGQFRRGRHTGAPGRWRPLLNARRTPHHSAVPDTSAVPDIQGAVP
;
A
#
# COMPACT_ATOMS: atom_id res chain seq x y z
N MET A 1 7.94 -19.37 -26.61
CA MET A 1 7.61 -20.76 -26.19
C MET A 1 8.43 -21.20 -24.97
N LEU A 2 9.77 -21.16 -25.00
CA LEU A 2 10.59 -21.49 -23.82
C LEU A 2 10.44 -20.50 -22.66
N GLU A 3 10.41 -19.19 -22.91
CA GLU A 3 10.14 -18.18 -21.87
C GLU A 3 8.77 -18.34 -21.21
N GLU A 4 7.74 -18.70 -21.99
CA GLU A 4 6.39 -18.93 -21.47
C GLU A 4 6.34 -20.18 -20.59
N ILE A 5 7.08 -21.24 -20.94
CA ILE A 5 7.22 -22.45 -20.12
C ILE A 5 7.97 -22.12 -18.82
N LEU A 6 9.08 -21.38 -18.91
CA LEU A 6 9.84 -20.95 -17.72
C LEU A 6 9.01 -20.07 -16.79
N THR A 7 8.21 -19.15 -17.34
CA THR A 7 7.29 -18.29 -16.56
C THR A 7 6.22 -19.11 -15.85
N ARG A 8 5.62 -20.09 -16.54
CA ARG A 8 4.60 -20.97 -15.94
C ARG A 8 5.19 -21.92 -14.90
N CYS A 9 6.40 -22.43 -15.12
CA CYS A 9 7.11 -23.24 -14.13
C CYS A 9 7.49 -22.42 -12.89
N ALA A 10 7.98 -21.19 -13.05
CA ALA A 10 8.27 -20.30 -11.92
C ALA A 10 7.02 -19.96 -11.10
N ALA A 11 5.91 -19.62 -11.77
CA ALA A 11 4.64 -19.36 -11.09
C ALA A 11 4.08 -20.60 -10.38
N ALA A 12 4.33 -21.80 -10.92
CA ALA A 12 3.95 -23.05 -10.26
C ALA A 12 4.83 -23.34 -9.03
N ASP A 13 6.13 -23.05 -9.10
CA ASP A 13 7.09 -23.21 -8.00
C ASP A 13 6.76 -22.26 -6.84
N GLU A 14 6.57 -20.97 -7.13
CA GLU A 14 6.10 -19.97 -6.15
C GLU A 14 4.76 -20.38 -5.52
N GLY A 15 3.86 -20.96 -6.32
CA GLY A 15 2.59 -21.49 -5.81
C GLY A 15 2.76 -22.68 -4.87
N LEU A 16 3.72 -23.58 -5.13
CA LEU A 16 4.01 -24.73 -4.27
C LEU A 16 4.70 -24.33 -2.98
N ASP A 17 5.62 -23.36 -3.04
CA ASP A 17 6.29 -22.82 -1.86
C ASP A 17 5.28 -22.14 -0.92
N ALA A 18 4.38 -21.31 -1.47
CA ALA A 18 3.32 -20.67 -0.69
C ALA A 18 2.37 -21.67 -0.01
N VAL A 19 2.01 -22.76 -0.71
CA VAL A 19 1.18 -23.84 -0.13
C VAL A 19 1.94 -24.59 0.97
N SER A 20 3.25 -24.79 0.82
CA SER A 20 4.09 -25.46 1.83
C SER A 20 4.17 -24.63 3.11
N GLU A 21 4.43 -23.32 2.99
CA GLU A 21 4.43 -22.39 4.13
C GLU A 21 3.07 -22.34 4.85
N ASP A 22 1.97 -22.35 4.09
CA ASP A 22 0.61 -22.36 4.65
C ASP A 22 0.34 -23.66 5.42
N PHE A 23 0.85 -24.79 4.95
CA PHE A 23 0.71 -26.07 5.64
C PHE A 23 1.53 -26.09 6.94
N ASP A 24 2.77 -25.59 6.90
CA ASP A 24 3.63 -25.49 8.08
C ASP A 24 3.01 -24.58 9.14
N ARG A 25 2.41 -23.46 8.72
CA ARG A 25 1.68 -22.54 9.61
C ARG A 25 0.45 -23.23 10.23
N LEU A 26 -0.34 -23.96 9.45
CA LEU A 26 -1.49 -24.70 9.98
C LEU A 26 -1.07 -25.78 10.98
N ARG A 27 0.03 -26.50 10.71
CA ARG A 27 0.62 -27.48 11.64
C ARG A 27 1.14 -26.84 12.92
N ALA A 28 1.70 -25.63 12.85
CA ALA A 28 2.10 -24.89 14.03
C ALA A 28 0.89 -24.49 14.90
N LEU A 29 -0.21 -24.04 14.26
CA LEU A 29 -1.46 -23.72 14.95
C LEU A 29 -2.09 -24.95 15.62
N GLU A 30 -2.05 -26.12 14.96
CA GLU A 30 -2.54 -27.37 15.55
C GLU A 30 -1.74 -27.77 16.80
N ARG A 31 -0.41 -27.58 16.80
CA ARG A 31 0.45 -27.91 17.95
C ARG A 31 0.27 -26.98 19.13
N ASN A 32 -0.02 -25.71 18.86
CA ASN A 32 -0.03 -24.62 19.86
C ASN A 32 -1.39 -23.91 19.90
N ALA A 33 -2.49 -24.65 19.69
CA ALA A 33 -3.82 -24.06 19.53
C ALA A 33 -4.28 -23.20 20.73
N PRO A 34 -4.06 -23.61 22.00
CA PRO A 34 -4.42 -22.77 23.14
C PRO A 34 -3.66 -21.43 23.17
N GLU A 35 -2.35 -21.46 22.95
CA GLU A 35 -1.51 -20.26 22.95
C GLU A 35 -1.84 -19.34 21.76
N ALA A 36 -2.06 -19.93 20.59
CA ALA A 36 -2.45 -19.19 19.39
C ALA A 36 -3.83 -18.53 19.53
N LEU A 37 -4.79 -19.21 20.18
CA LEU A 37 -6.10 -18.64 20.50
C LEU A 37 -5.96 -17.42 21.42
N ALA A 38 -5.20 -17.54 22.52
CA ALA A 38 -5.00 -16.43 23.46
C ALA A 38 -4.32 -15.22 22.79
N ALA A 39 -3.36 -15.46 21.90
CA ALA A 39 -2.68 -14.40 21.15
C ALA A 39 -3.63 -13.66 20.19
N VAL A 40 -4.45 -14.40 19.43
CA VAL A 40 -5.39 -13.77 18.49
C VAL A 40 -6.56 -13.08 19.19
N GLU A 41 -7.00 -13.57 20.35
CA GLU A 41 -7.98 -12.88 21.22
C GLU A 41 -7.46 -11.53 21.72
N THR A 42 -6.19 -11.48 22.15
CA THR A 42 -5.53 -10.23 22.56
C THR A 42 -5.48 -9.22 21.41
N THR A 43 -5.12 -9.69 20.23
CA THR A 43 -5.07 -8.87 19.00
C THR A 43 -6.47 -8.35 18.64
N TYR A 44 -7.49 -9.21 18.68
CA TYR A 44 -8.88 -8.86 18.44
C TYR A 44 -9.38 -7.78 19.41
N ALA A 45 -9.13 -7.94 20.71
CA ALA A 45 -9.54 -6.98 21.73
C ALA A 45 -8.87 -5.61 21.52
N THR A 46 -7.56 -5.60 21.21
CA THR A 46 -6.80 -4.39 20.91
C THR A 46 -7.38 -3.63 19.73
N LEU A 47 -7.64 -4.33 18.61
CA LEU A 47 -8.20 -3.70 17.41
C LEU A 47 -9.63 -3.20 17.62
N THR A 48 -10.45 -3.95 18.35
CA THR A 48 -11.82 -3.54 18.69
C THR A 48 -11.80 -2.22 19.50
N GLY A 49 -10.83 -2.06 20.41
CA GLY A 49 -10.64 -0.81 21.15
C GLY A 49 -10.24 0.39 20.27
N ARG A 50 -9.57 0.16 19.13
CA ARG A 50 -9.14 1.21 18.20
C ARG A 50 -10.25 1.73 17.27
N VAL A 51 -11.35 0.98 17.09
CA VAL A 51 -12.41 1.35 16.12
C VAL A 51 -12.99 2.73 16.38
N SER A 52 -13.35 3.04 17.63
CA SER A 52 -13.93 4.34 18.00
C SER A 52 -12.97 5.52 17.77
N ALA A 53 -11.67 5.31 17.98
CA ALA A 53 -10.66 6.30 17.67
C ALA A 53 -10.54 6.53 16.15
N ALA A 54 -10.57 5.45 15.36
CA ALA A 54 -10.55 5.55 13.89
C ALA A 54 -11.78 6.29 13.34
N GLU A 55 -12.97 6.06 13.90
CA GLU A 55 -14.19 6.82 13.56
C GLU A 55 -14.01 8.32 13.82
N ALA A 56 -13.50 8.67 14.99
CA ALA A 56 -13.25 10.05 15.36
C ALA A 56 -12.20 10.69 14.45
N THR A 57 -11.15 9.95 14.07
CA THR A 57 -10.13 10.42 13.12
C THR A 57 -10.74 10.70 11.75
N VAL A 58 -11.58 9.82 11.20
CA VAL A 58 -12.28 10.05 9.92
C VAL A 58 -13.20 11.27 10.00
N ALA A 59 -13.97 11.41 11.08
CA ALA A 59 -14.83 12.57 11.29
C ALA A 59 -14.02 13.88 11.34
N GLY A 60 -12.91 13.90 12.08
CA GLY A 60 -12.01 15.04 12.17
C GLY A 60 -11.35 15.40 10.83
N MET A 61 -10.99 14.39 10.02
CA MET A 61 -10.48 14.63 8.66
C MET A 61 -11.53 15.30 7.77
N ARG A 62 -12.79 14.83 7.80
CA ARG A 62 -13.89 15.42 7.01
C ARG A 62 -14.19 16.85 7.43
N GLU A 63 -14.21 17.12 8.73
CA GLU A 63 -14.45 18.47 9.26
C GLU A 63 -13.33 19.44 8.84
N ARG A 64 -12.08 19.01 8.96
CA ARG A 64 -10.91 19.88 8.73
C ARG A 64 -10.55 20.05 7.26
N TYR A 65 -10.66 18.98 6.46
CA TYR A 65 -10.15 18.91 5.08
C TYR A 65 -11.24 18.56 4.05
N GLY A 66 -12.47 18.30 4.48
CA GLY A 66 -13.60 18.00 3.60
C GLY A 66 -13.69 16.53 3.20
N ASP A 67 -14.80 16.16 2.55
CA ASP A 67 -15.08 14.77 2.18
C ASP A 67 -14.10 14.21 1.15
N GLY A 68 -13.60 15.04 0.23
CA GLY A 68 -12.61 14.64 -0.77
C GLY A 68 -11.32 14.12 -0.11
N ALA A 69 -10.86 14.81 0.93
CA ALA A 69 -9.68 14.43 1.69
C ALA A 69 -9.85 13.11 2.46
N ALA A 70 -11.06 12.77 2.88
CA ALA A 70 -11.35 11.51 3.57
C ALA A 70 -11.74 10.38 2.61
N ALA A 71 -12.00 10.66 1.33
CA ALA A 71 -12.56 9.70 0.38
C ALA A 71 -11.77 8.37 0.29
N PRO A 72 -10.42 8.36 0.28
CA PRO A 72 -9.66 7.10 0.16
C PRO A 72 -9.83 6.14 1.33
N VAL A 73 -10.24 6.63 2.51
CA VAL A 73 -10.44 5.83 3.73
C VAL A 73 -11.89 5.86 4.22
N ALA A 74 -12.82 6.39 3.41
CA ALA A 74 -14.19 6.68 3.84
C ALA A 74 -14.99 5.44 4.25
N GLY A 75 -14.65 4.26 3.71
CA GLY A 75 -15.29 2.99 4.00
C GLY A 75 -14.46 2.03 4.87
N ASP A 76 -13.26 2.43 5.29
CA ASP A 76 -12.31 1.51 5.90
C ASP A 76 -12.77 1.08 7.29
N VAL A 77 -13.34 2.00 8.06
CA VAL A 77 -13.84 1.73 9.41
C VAL A 77 -15.03 0.76 9.39
N GLU A 78 -15.98 0.92 8.48
CA GLU A 78 -17.12 0.00 8.33
C GLU A 78 -16.64 -1.39 7.88
N GLN A 79 -15.71 -1.45 6.94
CA GLN A 79 -15.10 -2.72 6.54
C GLN A 79 -14.35 -3.38 7.70
N ALA A 80 -13.62 -2.61 8.52
CA ALA A 80 -12.92 -3.14 9.70
C ALA A 80 -13.91 -3.74 10.71
N LYS A 81 -15.06 -3.08 10.96
CA LYS A 81 -16.13 -3.62 11.80
C LYS A 81 -16.68 -4.94 11.26
N ASP A 82 -16.93 -5.05 9.96
CA ASP A 82 -17.39 -6.29 9.34
C ASP A 82 -16.38 -7.43 9.53
N ARG A 83 -15.09 -7.14 9.38
CA ARG A 83 -14.01 -8.12 9.60
C ARG A 83 -13.90 -8.52 11.08
N LEU A 84 -14.06 -7.59 12.01
CA LEU A 84 -14.08 -7.87 13.45
C LEU A 84 -15.32 -8.67 13.88
N ALA A 85 -16.49 -8.41 13.30
CA ALA A 85 -17.69 -9.22 13.54
C ALA A 85 -17.49 -10.67 13.06
N PHE A 86 -16.82 -10.85 11.92
CA PHE A 86 -16.44 -12.17 11.45
C PHE A 86 -15.41 -12.85 12.36
N ALA A 87 -14.38 -12.12 12.83
CA ALA A 87 -13.39 -12.62 13.78
C ALA A 87 -14.04 -13.10 15.09
N ALA A 88 -14.99 -12.32 15.64
CA ALA A 88 -15.73 -12.71 16.84
C ALA A 88 -16.46 -14.05 16.66
N SER A 89 -17.15 -14.21 15.52
CA SER A 89 -17.85 -15.46 15.20
C SER A 89 -16.91 -16.66 15.07
N ALA A 90 -15.67 -16.46 14.58
CA ALA A 90 -14.67 -17.50 14.48
C ALA A 90 -14.06 -17.85 15.86
N LEU A 91 -13.81 -16.86 16.72
CA LEU A 91 -13.37 -17.06 18.10
C LEU A 91 -14.36 -17.88 18.91
N ASP A 92 -15.67 -17.61 18.76
CA ASP A 92 -16.73 -18.37 19.42
C ASP A 92 -16.76 -19.85 19.02
N GLN A 93 -16.23 -20.19 17.85
CA GLN A 93 -16.07 -21.57 17.39
C GLN A 93 -14.71 -22.18 17.79
N ALA A 94 -13.67 -21.35 17.88
CA ALA A 94 -12.33 -21.80 18.24
C ALA A 94 -12.25 -22.24 19.72
N ARG A 95 -12.86 -21.48 20.63
CA ARG A 95 -12.88 -21.76 22.08
C ARG A 95 -13.34 -23.19 22.41
N PRO A 96 -14.56 -23.63 22.03
CA PRO A 96 -15.01 -24.98 22.35
C PRO A 96 -14.18 -26.06 21.64
N ALA A 97 -13.57 -25.79 20.49
CA ALA A 97 -12.67 -26.72 19.83
C ALA A 97 -11.36 -26.91 20.60
N VAL A 98 -10.80 -25.83 21.15
CA VAL A 98 -9.63 -25.90 22.06
C VAL A 98 -9.98 -26.66 23.33
N ASP A 99 -11.11 -26.35 23.97
CA ASP A 99 -11.56 -27.02 25.21
C ASP A 99 -11.79 -28.53 25.00
N ALA A 100 -12.26 -28.92 23.82
CA ALA A 100 -12.45 -30.32 23.43
C ALA A 100 -11.16 -31.03 22.98
N ASN A 101 -10.00 -30.35 22.95
CA ASN A 101 -8.74 -30.82 22.36
C ASN A 101 -8.84 -31.19 20.86
N ASP A 102 -9.80 -30.61 20.13
CA ASP A 102 -9.92 -30.71 18.68
C ASP A 102 -9.07 -29.62 18.00
N HIS A 103 -7.74 -29.75 18.14
CA HIS A 103 -6.80 -28.73 17.70
C HIS A 103 -6.77 -28.52 16.19
N ALA A 104 -7.09 -29.55 15.40
CA ALA A 104 -7.20 -29.43 13.95
C ALA A 104 -8.37 -28.51 13.56
N ARG A 105 -9.53 -28.65 14.21
CA ARG A 105 -10.67 -27.76 14.01
C ARG A 105 -10.39 -26.36 14.56
N ALA A 106 -9.77 -26.26 15.74
CA ALA A 106 -9.39 -24.98 16.33
C ALA A 106 -8.45 -24.19 15.40
N ALA A 107 -7.44 -24.85 14.82
CA ALA A 107 -6.47 -24.22 13.91
C ALA A 107 -7.15 -23.55 12.69
N VAL A 108 -8.23 -24.14 12.16
CA VAL A 108 -9.01 -23.53 11.05
C VAL A 108 -9.66 -22.21 11.48
N TYR A 109 -10.30 -22.17 12.64
CA TYR A 109 -10.96 -20.97 13.13
C TYR A 109 -9.97 -19.91 13.62
N ILE A 110 -8.86 -20.31 14.24
CA ILE A 110 -7.77 -19.40 14.64
C ILE A 110 -7.20 -18.73 13.39
N ARG A 111 -6.87 -19.49 12.33
CA ARG A 111 -6.36 -18.92 11.07
C ARG A 111 -7.37 -17.98 10.41
N ALA A 112 -8.65 -18.32 10.44
CA ALA A 112 -9.70 -17.43 9.93
C ALA A 112 -9.78 -16.13 10.74
N THR A 113 -9.63 -16.20 12.05
CA THR A 113 -9.58 -15.04 12.95
C THR A 113 -8.34 -14.19 12.66
N GLU A 114 -7.14 -14.79 12.59
CA GLU A 114 -5.88 -14.12 12.26
C GLU A 114 -5.98 -13.33 10.94
N GLY A 115 -6.53 -13.96 9.90
CA GLY A 115 -6.73 -13.30 8.61
C GLY A 115 -7.71 -12.13 8.68
N ALA A 116 -8.77 -12.23 9.49
CA ALA A 116 -9.77 -11.18 9.65
C ALA A 116 -9.25 -10.01 10.49
N VAL A 117 -8.57 -10.27 11.61
CA VAL A 117 -7.97 -9.22 12.45
C VAL A 117 -6.81 -8.53 11.72
N GLY A 118 -6.03 -9.26 10.91
CA GLY A 118 -4.99 -8.65 10.06
C GLY A 118 -5.58 -7.66 9.06
N GLN A 119 -6.68 -8.02 8.38
CA GLN A 119 -7.39 -7.09 7.47
C GLN A 119 -7.96 -5.88 8.20
N ALA A 120 -8.59 -6.08 9.36
CA ALA A 120 -9.10 -4.97 10.17
C ALA A 120 -7.98 -4.03 10.62
N GLY A 121 -6.80 -4.57 10.97
CA GLY A 121 -5.61 -3.80 11.29
C GLY A 121 -5.16 -2.90 10.14
N THR A 122 -5.02 -3.45 8.92
CA THR A 122 -4.66 -2.67 7.73
C THR A 122 -5.61 -1.51 7.47
N LEU A 123 -6.92 -1.74 7.64
CA LEU A 123 -7.96 -0.72 7.44
C LEU A 123 -7.99 0.36 8.54
N ILE A 124 -7.59 0.03 9.77
CA ILE A 124 -7.47 1.05 10.83
C ILE A 124 -6.17 1.84 10.64
N ASP A 125 -5.08 1.16 10.29
CA ASP A 125 -3.79 1.80 10.07
C ASP A 125 -3.81 2.73 8.83
N SER A 126 -4.65 2.45 7.82
CA SER A 126 -4.86 3.33 6.66
C SER A 126 -5.46 4.68 7.07
N VAL A 127 -6.41 4.69 8.01
CA VAL A 127 -7.02 5.90 8.57
C VAL A 127 -5.97 6.75 9.29
N ASP A 128 -5.18 6.13 10.16
CA ASP A 128 -4.13 6.82 10.92
C ASP A 128 -3.08 7.43 9.98
N ARG A 129 -2.65 6.67 8.96
CA ARG A 129 -1.69 7.11 7.95
C ARG A 129 -2.23 8.28 7.12
N ARG A 130 -3.48 8.17 6.63
CA ARG A 130 -4.11 9.23 5.83
C ARG A 130 -4.21 10.53 6.62
N SER A 131 -4.56 10.45 7.90
CA SER A 131 -4.61 11.63 8.78
C SER A 131 -3.24 12.30 8.89
N ALA A 132 -2.16 11.52 9.05
CA ALA A 132 -0.80 12.05 9.11
C ALA A 132 -0.36 12.68 7.78
N GLU A 133 -0.67 12.04 6.65
CA GLU A 133 -0.34 12.54 5.30
C GLU A 133 -1.06 13.88 5.00
N LEU A 134 -2.34 14.00 5.36
CA LEU A 134 -3.09 15.25 5.19
C LEU A 134 -2.48 16.39 6.03
N ALA A 135 -2.09 16.10 7.28
CA ALA A 135 -1.44 17.09 8.14
C ALA A 135 -0.05 17.51 7.61
N GLU A 136 0.74 16.55 7.12
CA GLU A 136 2.05 16.82 6.52
C GLU A 136 1.92 17.66 5.24
N ALA A 137 1.01 17.30 4.35
CA ALA A 137 0.77 18.03 3.11
C ALA A 137 0.25 19.46 3.38
N ALA A 138 -0.65 19.63 4.36
CA ALA A 138 -1.13 20.95 4.76
C ALA A 138 0.00 21.85 5.28
N GLY A 139 1.00 21.28 5.97
CA GLY A 139 2.19 22.00 6.42
C GLY A 139 3.17 22.37 5.30
N LYS A 140 3.28 21.54 4.26
CA LYS A 140 4.19 21.75 3.12
C LYS A 140 3.63 22.71 2.06
N LEU A 141 2.31 22.75 1.87
CA LEU A 141 1.65 23.47 0.80
C LEU A 141 2.01 24.98 0.70
N PRO A 142 2.07 25.77 1.79
CA PRO A 142 2.42 27.19 1.69
C PRO A 142 3.83 27.45 1.12
N ALA A 143 4.79 26.58 1.46
CA ALA A 143 6.15 26.68 0.95
C ALA A 143 6.19 26.34 -0.55
N ALA A 144 5.50 25.27 -0.96
CA ALA A 144 5.37 24.87 -2.36
C ALA A 144 4.75 25.98 -3.23
N LEU A 145 3.68 26.61 -2.73
CA LEU A 145 3.05 27.75 -3.42
C LEU A 145 4.02 28.93 -3.61
N THR A 146 4.81 29.25 -2.59
CA THR A 146 5.78 30.37 -2.63
C THR A 146 6.94 30.06 -3.60
N GLU A 147 7.39 28.82 -3.63
CA GLU A 147 8.43 28.34 -4.54
C GLU A 147 7.97 28.46 -6.00
N THR A 148 6.82 27.88 -6.34
CA THR A 148 6.28 27.95 -7.71
C THR A 148 5.95 29.38 -8.16
N GLU A 149 5.56 30.29 -7.25
CA GLU A 149 5.42 31.72 -7.57
C GLU A 149 6.74 32.38 -7.95
N THR A 150 7.81 32.04 -7.24
CA THR A 150 9.16 32.54 -7.55
C THR A 150 9.58 32.05 -8.93
N ASP A 151 9.28 30.79 -9.24
CA ASP A 151 9.63 30.17 -10.53
C ASP A 151 8.81 30.75 -11.69
N LEU A 152 7.53 31.08 -11.46
CA LEU A 152 6.71 31.83 -12.41
C LEU A 152 7.27 33.23 -12.68
N ALA A 153 7.70 33.96 -11.65
CA ALA A 153 8.32 35.27 -11.81
C ALA A 153 9.61 35.19 -12.63
N ASP A 154 10.45 34.19 -12.35
CA ASP A 154 11.67 33.90 -13.10
C ASP A 154 11.38 33.56 -14.58
N ALA A 155 10.37 32.72 -14.83
CA ALA A 155 9.94 32.32 -16.16
C ALA A 155 9.37 33.51 -16.97
N GLY A 156 8.61 34.38 -16.32
CA GLY A 156 8.10 35.62 -16.91
C GLY A 156 9.23 36.57 -17.31
N GLY A 157 10.23 36.78 -16.44
CA GLY A 157 11.40 37.60 -16.76
C GLY A 157 12.22 37.05 -17.94
N LEU A 158 12.30 35.73 -18.09
CA LEU A 158 12.93 35.11 -19.27
C LEU A 158 12.15 35.40 -20.56
N LEU A 159 10.81 35.34 -20.54
CA LEU A 159 9.99 35.68 -21.70
C LEU A 159 10.22 37.12 -22.17
N GLU A 160 10.28 38.07 -21.25
CA GLU A 160 10.55 39.48 -21.55
C GLU A 160 11.95 39.72 -22.14
N GLY A 161 12.94 38.94 -21.70
CA GLY A 161 14.33 39.04 -22.17
C GLY A 161 14.66 38.26 -23.45
N THR A 162 13.83 37.30 -23.86
CA THR A 162 14.08 36.49 -25.07
C THR A 162 13.74 37.23 -26.37
N ALA A 163 14.70 37.28 -27.30
CA ALA A 163 14.49 37.85 -28.63
C ALA A 163 13.43 37.06 -29.43
N ALA A 164 12.62 37.76 -30.23
CA ALA A 164 11.43 37.24 -30.94
C ALA A 164 11.65 36.06 -31.91
N ALA A 165 12.89 35.59 -32.10
CA ALA A 165 13.23 34.49 -33.00
C ALA A 165 13.03 33.08 -32.41
N THR A 166 12.84 32.95 -31.09
CA THR A 166 12.60 31.66 -30.42
C THR A 166 11.11 31.47 -30.13
N SER A 167 10.55 30.29 -30.46
CA SER A 167 9.17 29.95 -30.14
C SER A 167 8.98 29.90 -28.62
N THR A 168 8.27 30.89 -28.08
CA THR A 168 7.96 31.07 -26.65
C THR A 168 6.53 30.64 -26.31
N ALA A 169 5.80 30.07 -27.28
CA ALA A 169 4.38 29.72 -27.14
C ALA A 169 4.15 28.61 -26.11
N ASP A 170 5.02 27.59 -26.06
CA ASP A 170 4.92 26.50 -25.07
C ASP A 170 5.10 27.04 -23.65
N LEU A 171 6.19 27.78 -23.40
CA LEU A 171 6.47 28.39 -22.09
C LEU A 171 5.33 29.31 -21.62
N ARG A 172 4.76 30.15 -22.50
CA ARG A 172 3.57 30.96 -22.16
C ARG A 172 2.37 30.11 -21.74
N GLY A 173 2.13 29.01 -22.45
CA GLY A 173 1.05 28.08 -22.12
C GLY A 173 1.26 27.38 -20.77
N ARG A 174 2.50 27.04 -20.43
CA ARG A 174 2.83 26.44 -19.13
C ARG A 174 2.72 27.44 -17.98
N ILE A 175 3.22 28.66 -18.17
CA ILE A 175 3.04 29.79 -17.22
C ILE A 175 1.56 30.00 -16.92
N ALA A 176 0.73 30.19 -17.95
CA ALA A 176 -0.70 30.43 -17.75
C ALA A 176 -1.40 29.26 -17.04
N ARG A 177 -0.99 28.01 -17.31
CA ARG A 177 -1.53 26.84 -16.61
C ARG A 177 -1.12 26.83 -15.13
N ALA A 178 0.14 27.11 -14.82
CA ALA A 178 0.61 27.13 -13.44
C ALA A 178 0.00 28.27 -12.63
N GLU A 179 -0.13 29.47 -13.20
CA GLU A 179 -0.86 30.60 -12.57
C GLU A 179 -2.31 30.23 -12.24
N ALA A 180 -3.00 29.56 -13.16
CA ALA A 180 -4.36 29.08 -12.92
C ALA A 180 -4.41 28.05 -11.78
N VAL A 181 -3.47 27.10 -11.74
CA VAL A 181 -3.39 26.10 -10.66
C VAL A 181 -3.14 26.76 -9.30
N LEU A 182 -2.20 27.70 -9.20
CA LEU A 182 -1.93 28.40 -7.94
C LEU A 182 -3.14 29.22 -7.47
N THR A 183 -3.84 29.85 -8.42
CA THR A 183 -5.07 30.60 -8.13
C THR A 183 -6.16 29.67 -7.59
N ASP A 184 -6.46 28.57 -8.29
CA ASP A 184 -7.44 27.56 -7.87
C ASP A 184 -7.14 27.03 -6.46
N VAL A 185 -5.86 26.72 -6.18
CA VAL A 185 -5.45 26.18 -4.88
C VAL A 185 -5.65 27.22 -3.78
N ARG A 186 -5.28 28.48 -4.00
CA ARG A 186 -5.49 29.56 -3.02
C ARG A 186 -6.97 29.83 -2.77
N GLU A 187 -7.78 29.82 -3.82
CA GLU A 187 -9.23 29.98 -3.70
C GLU A 187 -9.83 28.82 -2.90
N ALA A 188 -9.42 27.58 -3.15
CA ALA A 188 -9.86 26.42 -2.38
C ALA A 188 -9.46 26.53 -0.90
N MET A 189 -8.22 26.95 -0.61
CA MET A 189 -7.74 27.19 0.76
C MET A 189 -8.53 28.28 1.48
N ALA A 190 -8.97 29.32 0.76
CA ALA A 190 -9.74 30.42 1.33
C ALA A 190 -11.24 30.09 1.48
N ALA A 191 -11.78 29.22 0.62
CA ALA A 191 -13.20 28.88 0.60
C ALA A 191 -13.64 27.92 1.72
N GLY A 192 -12.71 27.18 2.33
CA GLY A 192 -13.00 26.27 3.44
C GLY A 192 -12.20 24.97 3.38
N PRO A 193 -12.78 23.83 3.80
CA PRO A 193 -12.09 22.54 3.77
C PRO A 193 -11.66 22.13 2.36
N TYR A 194 -10.39 21.74 2.21
CA TYR A 194 -9.78 21.30 0.95
C TYR A 194 -8.91 20.07 1.18
N ASP A 195 -8.63 19.29 0.13
CA ASP A 195 -7.68 18.16 0.19
C ASP A 195 -6.24 18.68 0.00
N PRO A 196 -5.41 18.76 1.07
CA PRO A 196 -4.04 19.24 0.97
C PRO A 196 -3.10 18.32 0.18
N VAL A 197 -3.35 17.01 0.14
CA VAL A 197 -2.53 16.08 -0.66
C VAL A 197 -2.79 16.30 -2.14
N ASP A 198 -4.07 16.47 -2.51
CA ASP A 198 -4.46 16.80 -3.89
C ASP A 198 -3.91 18.16 -4.32
N ALA A 199 -4.07 19.18 -3.47
CA ALA A 199 -3.58 20.52 -3.73
C ALA A 199 -2.05 20.55 -3.93
N LEU A 200 -1.29 19.91 -3.03
CA LEU A 200 0.17 19.83 -3.13
C LEU A 200 0.61 19.16 -4.43
N ARG A 201 0.00 18.02 -4.77
CA ARG A 201 0.26 17.30 -6.03
C ARG A 201 -0.01 18.17 -7.26
N ARG A 202 -1.10 18.94 -7.28
CA ARG A 202 -1.42 19.84 -8.40
C ARG A 202 -0.36 20.93 -8.57
N VAL A 203 0.14 21.49 -7.47
CA VAL A 203 1.22 22.49 -7.49
C VAL A 203 2.50 21.84 -8.02
N GLU A 204 2.89 20.68 -7.52
CA GLU A 204 4.06 19.91 -8.02
C GLU A 204 3.97 19.59 -9.51
N GLU A 205 2.80 19.16 -10.01
CA GLU A 205 2.59 18.87 -11.43
C GLU A 205 2.72 20.12 -12.31
N ALA A 206 2.24 21.27 -11.83
CA ALA A 206 2.37 22.54 -12.53
C ALA A 206 3.82 23.04 -12.56
N ASP A 207 4.50 22.90 -11.43
CA ASP A 207 5.90 23.27 -11.24
C ASP A 207 6.84 22.45 -12.13
N ALA A 208 6.67 21.11 -12.11
CA ALA A 208 7.43 20.21 -12.97
C ALA A 208 7.21 20.50 -14.47
N ALA A 209 5.99 20.88 -14.85
CA ALA A 209 5.71 21.29 -16.22
C ALA A 209 6.42 22.62 -16.56
N LEU A 210 6.47 23.61 -15.67
CA LEU A 210 7.26 24.83 -15.89
C LEU A 210 8.74 24.50 -16.08
N ASP A 211 9.29 23.67 -15.20
CA ASP A 211 10.70 23.29 -15.22
C ASP A 211 11.12 22.58 -16.52
N GLU A 212 10.30 21.67 -17.05
CA GLU A 212 10.60 21.03 -18.34
C GLU A 212 10.65 22.05 -19.49
N ALA A 213 9.85 23.12 -19.47
CA ALA A 213 9.96 24.19 -20.46
C ALA A 213 11.19 25.10 -20.22
N LEU A 214 11.66 25.20 -18.98
CA LEU A 214 12.83 26.00 -18.59
C LEU A 214 14.16 25.25 -18.68
N ALA A 215 14.15 23.93 -18.86
CA ALA A 215 15.33 23.06 -18.92
C ALA A 215 16.36 23.48 -20.01
N GLY A 216 15.95 24.27 -21.00
CA GLY A 216 16.84 24.86 -22.00
C GLY A 216 17.54 26.18 -21.58
N ALA A 217 17.21 26.76 -20.42
CA ALA A 217 17.51 28.17 -20.11
C ALA A 217 18.42 28.44 -18.88
N ARG A 218 18.62 27.55 -17.89
CA ARG A 218 19.50 27.82 -16.72
C ARG A 218 20.21 26.58 -16.13
N GLU A 219 21.38 26.84 -15.53
CA GLU A 219 22.49 25.94 -15.15
C GLU A 219 22.22 24.91 -14.02
N GLN A 220 22.98 23.81 -14.07
CA GLN A 220 22.94 22.64 -13.18
C GLN A 220 22.96 22.92 -11.66
N GLU A 221 23.49 24.06 -11.19
CA GLU A 221 23.60 24.35 -9.75
C GLU A 221 22.32 24.91 -9.10
N GLN A 222 21.50 25.68 -9.83
CA GLN A 222 20.20 26.15 -9.32
C GLN A 222 19.16 25.02 -9.35
N GLY A 223 19.17 24.21 -10.42
CA GLY A 223 18.29 23.05 -10.55
C GLY A 223 18.45 22.01 -9.45
N GLY A 224 19.68 21.80 -8.94
CA GLY A 224 19.92 20.81 -7.88
C GLY A 224 19.39 21.20 -6.49
N ARG A 225 19.27 22.49 -6.15
CA ARG A 225 18.64 22.91 -4.89
C ARG A 225 17.11 22.85 -4.99
N ARG A 226 16.55 23.32 -6.10
CA ARG A 226 15.11 23.24 -6.40
C ARG A 226 14.61 21.80 -6.43
N ALA A 227 15.32 20.92 -7.15
CA ALA A 227 14.96 19.50 -7.21
C ALA A 227 14.90 18.82 -5.84
N ARG A 228 15.69 19.26 -4.85
CA ARG A 228 15.61 18.74 -3.48
C ARG A 228 14.34 19.19 -2.75
N SER A 229 13.94 20.46 -2.89
CA SER A 229 12.71 20.98 -2.29
C SER A 229 11.48 20.23 -2.83
N LEU A 230 11.43 20.05 -4.15
CA LEU A 230 10.35 19.32 -4.83
C LEU A 230 10.35 17.83 -4.52
N LEU A 231 11.54 17.22 -4.37
CA LEU A 231 11.67 15.79 -4.08
C LEU A 231 10.95 15.41 -2.78
N ASP A 232 11.09 16.21 -1.72
CA ASP A 232 10.43 15.91 -0.44
C ASP A 232 8.90 15.96 -0.51
N GLN A 233 8.37 16.75 -1.45
CA GLN A 233 6.93 16.89 -1.69
C GLN A 233 6.44 15.72 -2.58
N ALA A 234 7.14 15.46 -3.69
CA ALA A 234 6.85 14.35 -4.60
C ALA A 234 6.97 12.97 -3.92
N MET A 235 7.92 12.81 -2.99
CA MET A 235 8.05 11.58 -2.20
C MET A 235 6.86 11.38 -1.25
N LEU A 236 6.28 12.47 -0.73
CA LEU A 236 5.08 12.42 0.11
C LEU A 236 3.85 12.06 -0.70
N THR A 237 3.61 12.73 -1.83
CA THR A 237 2.45 12.48 -2.70
C THR A 237 2.49 11.05 -3.26
N ALA A 238 3.65 10.60 -3.75
CA ALA A 238 3.85 9.22 -4.19
C ALA A 238 3.63 8.19 -3.08
N ARG A 239 4.16 8.42 -1.87
CA ARG A 239 3.94 7.52 -0.72
C ARG A 239 2.47 7.40 -0.36
N SER A 240 1.74 8.53 -0.36
CA SER A 240 0.30 8.55 -0.10
C SER A 240 -0.48 7.75 -1.14
N ALA A 241 -0.18 7.96 -2.43
CA ALA A 241 -0.81 7.22 -3.52
C ALA A 241 -0.51 5.70 -3.48
N ILE A 242 0.75 5.32 -3.18
CA ILE A 242 1.15 3.92 -3.02
C ILE A 242 0.41 3.28 -1.85
N GLY A 243 0.33 3.96 -0.70
CA GLY A 243 -0.39 3.50 0.47
C GLY A 243 -1.86 3.23 0.16
N ALA A 244 -2.55 4.20 -0.45
CA ALA A 244 -3.96 4.07 -0.84
C ALA A 244 -4.19 2.90 -1.82
N ALA A 245 -3.34 2.77 -2.84
CA ALA A 245 -3.43 1.67 -3.80
C ALA A 245 -3.15 0.30 -3.14
N ALA A 246 -2.15 0.21 -2.26
CA ALA A 246 -1.81 -1.02 -1.56
C ALA A 246 -2.95 -1.47 -0.63
N ASP A 247 -3.52 -0.58 0.16
CA ASP A 247 -4.63 -0.88 1.08
C ASP A 247 -5.86 -1.36 0.31
N TYR A 248 -6.21 -0.67 -0.77
CA TYR A 248 -7.35 -1.03 -1.60
C TYR A 248 -7.16 -2.41 -2.26
N ILE A 249 -5.98 -2.67 -2.83
CA ILE A 249 -5.67 -3.94 -3.51
C ILE A 249 -5.61 -5.11 -2.51
N THR A 250 -5.02 -4.91 -1.34
CA THR A 250 -4.88 -5.96 -0.31
C THR A 250 -6.25 -6.35 0.24
N THR A 251 -7.13 -5.38 0.50
CA THR A 251 -8.49 -5.62 1.01
C THR A 251 -9.41 -6.25 -0.04
N ASN A 252 -9.14 -6.03 -1.34
CA ASN A 252 -9.96 -6.50 -2.45
C ASN A 252 -9.27 -7.57 -3.34
N ARG A 253 -8.33 -8.34 -2.78
CA ARG A 253 -7.51 -9.30 -3.56
C ARG A 253 -8.29 -10.32 -4.40
N GLY A 254 -9.54 -10.62 -4.06
CA GLY A 254 -10.37 -11.55 -4.83
C GLY A 254 -10.89 -10.95 -6.15
N ALA A 255 -11.09 -9.64 -6.19
CA ALA A 255 -11.66 -8.94 -7.33
C ALA A 255 -10.60 -8.25 -8.20
N VAL A 256 -9.47 -7.82 -7.61
CA VAL A 256 -8.43 -7.07 -8.31
C VAL A 256 -7.58 -7.96 -9.23
N GLY A 257 -7.40 -7.54 -10.47
CA GLY A 257 -6.62 -8.23 -11.50
C GLY A 257 -5.10 -8.03 -11.40
N ALA A 258 -4.37 -8.78 -12.23
CA ALA A 258 -2.91 -8.75 -12.26
C ALA A 258 -2.33 -7.39 -12.70
N GLN A 259 -3.02 -6.65 -13.59
CA GLN A 259 -2.53 -5.37 -14.10
C GLN A 259 -2.38 -4.31 -12.99
N ALA A 260 -3.40 -4.15 -12.14
CA ALA A 260 -3.34 -3.22 -11.00
C ALA A 260 -2.17 -3.56 -10.05
N ARG A 261 -1.99 -4.85 -9.75
CA ARG A 261 -0.89 -5.33 -8.90
C ARG A 261 0.48 -5.07 -9.50
N THR A 262 0.66 -5.29 -10.80
CA THR A 262 1.92 -5.00 -11.49
C THR A 262 2.23 -3.51 -11.47
N ARG A 263 1.23 -2.64 -11.64
CA ARG A 263 1.42 -1.18 -11.56
C ARG A 263 1.81 -0.73 -10.16
N LEU A 264 1.18 -1.28 -9.12
CA LEU A 264 1.57 -1.01 -7.73
C LEU A 264 3.03 -1.45 -7.46
N ALA A 265 3.41 -2.65 -7.90
CA ALA A 265 4.76 -3.15 -7.71
C ALA A 265 5.82 -2.30 -8.42
N GLU A 266 5.51 -1.80 -9.62
CA GLU A 266 6.40 -0.85 -10.32
C GLU A 266 6.46 0.51 -9.63
N ALA A 267 5.32 1.03 -9.13
CA ALA A 267 5.30 2.27 -8.35
C ALA A 267 6.21 2.17 -7.11
N GLN A 268 6.12 1.08 -6.36
CA GLN A 268 6.96 0.82 -5.18
C GLN A 268 8.44 0.77 -5.53
N ARG A 269 8.82 0.02 -6.60
CA ARG A 269 10.21 -0.04 -7.07
C ARG A 269 10.79 1.34 -7.39
N ARG A 270 10.00 2.20 -8.03
CA ARG A 270 10.43 3.55 -8.42
C ARG A 270 10.52 4.49 -7.24
N TRP A 271 9.60 4.42 -6.30
CA TRP A 271 9.68 5.19 -5.06
C TRP A 271 10.92 4.81 -4.23
N GLU A 272 11.23 3.53 -4.13
CA GLU A 272 12.48 3.06 -3.50
C GLU A 272 13.72 3.55 -4.26
N ARG A 273 13.67 3.54 -5.60
CA ARG A 273 14.75 4.06 -6.44
C ARG A 273 14.96 5.56 -6.25
N ALA A 274 13.88 6.34 -6.15
CA ALA A 274 13.94 7.77 -5.85
C ALA A 274 14.66 8.02 -4.52
N GLY A 275 14.32 7.28 -3.47
CA GLY A 275 15.00 7.36 -2.17
C GLY A 275 16.50 7.05 -2.23
N GLN A 276 16.92 6.09 -3.08
CA GLN A 276 18.34 5.78 -3.28
C GLN A 276 19.10 6.89 -4.03
N LEU A 277 18.41 7.64 -4.90
CA LEU A 277 18.99 8.71 -5.70
C LEU A 277 19.02 10.06 -4.95
N ALA A 278 18.19 10.24 -3.91
CA ALA A 278 17.96 11.51 -3.21
C ALA A 278 19.24 12.26 -2.81
N ASP A 279 20.26 11.54 -2.32
CA ASP A 279 21.51 12.16 -1.84
C ASP A 279 22.48 12.56 -2.96
N GLY A 280 22.41 11.89 -4.12
CA GLY A 280 23.41 12.00 -5.20
C GLY A 280 22.90 12.62 -6.50
N ASP A 281 21.63 12.44 -6.82
CA ASP A 281 20.96 12.92 -8.03
C ASP A 281 19.50 13.28 -7.70
N ALA A 282 19.30 14.49 -7.18
CA ALA A 282 17.97 14.97 -6.79
C ALA A 282 17.01 15.10 -7.98
N GLN A 283 17.52 15.41 -9.19
CA GLN A 283 16.71 15.51 -10.39
C GLN A 283 16.21 14.14 -10.86
N GLY A 284 17.12 13.15 -10.91
CA GLY A 284 16.74 11.77 -11.19
C GLY A 284 15.80 11.20 -10.14
N ALA A 285 16.03 11.50 -8.86
CA ALA A 285 15.15 11.11 -7.76
C ALA A 285 13.74 11.69 -7.91
N LEU A 286 13.62 12.98 -8.24
CA LEU A 286 12.33 13.66 -8.42
C LEU A 286 11.53 13.02 -9.56
N ALA A 287 12.18 12.76 -10.70
CA ALA A 287 11.53 12.12 -11.84
C ALA A 287 11.02 10.70 -11.52
N GLU A 288 11.77 9.92 -10.72
CA GLU A 288 11.35 8.60 -10.26
C GLU A 288 10.16 8.69 -9.28
N ALA A 289 10.16 9.66 -8.36
CA ALA A 289 9.06 9.87 -7.41
C ALA A 289 7.75 10.25 -8.14
N GLN A 290 7.81 11.14 -9.12
CA GLN A 290 6.65 11.53 -9.93
C GLN A 290 6.10 10.35 -10.75
N GLN A 291 6.98 9.52 -11.32
CA GLN A 291 6.57 8.32 -12.04
C GLN A 291 5.94 7.29 -11.10
N ALA A 292 6.44 7.18 -9.86
CA ALA A 292 5.84 6.34 -8.83
C ALA A 292 4.41 6.78 -8.46
N ASP A 293 4.18 8.09 -8.24
CA ASP A 293 2.83 8.63 -7.98
C ASP A 293 1.87 8.28 -9.12
N ALA A 294 2.26 8.60 -10.36
CA ALA A 294 1.43 8.35 -11.54
C ALA A 294 1.05 6.86 -11.69
N LEU A 295 2.00 5.95 -11.46
CA LEU A 295 1.76 4.51 -11.50
C LEU A 295 0.87 4.02 -10.37
N ALA A 296 1.02 4.56 -9.16
CA ALA A 296 0.20 4.21 -8.01
C ALA A 296 -1.27 4.61 -8.23
N ARG A 297 -1.51 5.82 -8.76
CA ARG A 297 -2.86 6.29 -9.13
C ARG A 297 -3.49 5.44 -10.22
N GLN A 298 -2.71 5.03 -11.23
CA GLN A 298 -3.17 4.08 -12.25
C GLN A 298 -3.51 2.71 -11.64
N ALA A 299 -2.71 2.22 -10.69
CA ALA A 299 -2.99 0.97 -10.00
C ALA A 299 -4.32 1.03 -9.23
N LEU A 300 -4.55 2.13 -8.49
CA LEU A 300 -5.80 2.35 -7.77
C LEU A 300 -7.00 2.41 -8.72
N GLY A 301 -6.92 3.22 -9.78
CA GLY A 301 -8.01 3.35 -10.76
C GLY A 301 -8.35 2.03 -11.46
N LEU A 302 -7.36 1.19 -11.77
CA LEU A 302 -7.58 -0.16 -12.30
C LEU A 302 -8.24 -1.07 -11.26
N ALA A 303 -7.78 -1.04 -10.02
CA ALA A 303 -8.35 -1.84 -8.95
C ALA A 303 -9.81 -1.48 -8.66
N GLU A 304 -10.17 -0.19 -8.68
CA GLU A 304 -11.55 0.27 -8.54
C GLU A 304 -12.45 -0.18 -9.68
N GLN A 305 -11.93 -0.21 -10.91
CA GLN A 305 -12.65 -0.75 -12.07
C GLN A 305 -12.88 -2.25 -11.93
N ASP A 306 -11.86 -2.99 -11.50
CA ASP A 306 -11.96 -4.44 -11.29
C ASP A 306 -13.02 -4.79 -10.24
N VAL A 307 -13.03 -4.08 -9.10
CA VAL A 307 -14.03 -4.28 -8.03
C VAL A 307 -15.44 -3.93 -8.51
N ARG A 308 -15.62 -2.82 -9.22
CA ARG A 308 -16.93 -2.46 -9.79
C ARG A 308 -17.42 -3.50 -10.81
N GLY A 309 -16.53 -4.00 -11.66
CA GLY A 309 -16.83 -5.06 -12.62
C GLY A 309 -17.22 -6.37 -11.95
N PHE A 310 -16.56 -6.71 -10.85
CA PHE A 310 -16.86 -7.90 -10.04
C PHE A 310 -18.23 -7.83 -9.34
N GLN A 311 -18.66 -6.63 -8.93
CA GLN A 311 -19.94 -6.38 -8.27
C GLN A 311 -21.13 -6.16 -9.24
N GLY A 312 -20.88 -6.00 -10.54
CA GLY A 312 -21.92 -5.78 -11.55
C GLY A 312 -22.74 -7.05 -11.91
N PRO A 313 -23.88 -6.93 -12.62
CA PRO A 313 -24.74 -8.05 -13.00
C PRO A 313 -24.07 -9.15 -13.83
N GLN A 314 -22.96 -8.83 -14.49
CA GLN A 314 -22.14 -9.77 -15.26
C GLN A 314 -20.94 -10.36 -14.49
N GLY A 315 -20.74 -9.98 -13.22
CA GLY A 315 -19.67 -10.52 -12.39
C GLY A 315 -19.99 -11.94 -11.90
N PRO A 316 -18.98 -12.78 -11.58
CA PRO A 316 -19.17 -14.16 -11.07
C PRO A 316 -19.96 -14.25 -9.74
N GLY A 317 -20.23 -13.11 -9.08
CA GLY A 317 -21.03 -12.99 -7.85
C GLY A 317 -22.48 -12.50 -8.06
N GLY A 318 -22.89 -12.20 -9.30
CA GLY A 318 -24.24 -11.75 -9.62
C GLY A 318 -25.26 -12.90 -9.59
N PHE A 319 -25.79 -13.25 -8.41
CA PHE A 319 -26.99 -14.09 -8.30
C PHE A 319 -28.21 -13.29 -8.79
N GLY A 320 -28.42 -13.26 -10.11
CA GLY A 320 -29.64 -12.81 -10.75
C GLY A 320 -30.76 -13.84 -10.58
N GLY A 321 -31.49 -13.75 -9.47
CA GLY A 321 -32.74 -14.46 -9.23
C GLY A 321 -33.71 -13.57 -8.45
N PRO A 322 -34.96 -13.36 -8.91
CA PRO A 322 -35.90 -12.49 -8.21
C PRO A 322 -36.40 -13.21 -6.94
N GLY A 323 -35.85 -12.86 -5.78
CA GLY A 323 -36.37 -13.35 -4.48
C GLY A 323 -35.37 -13.62 -3.35
N GLY A 324 -34.12 -13.14 -3.42
CA GLY A 324 -33.09 -13.43 -2.40
C GLY A 324 -32.87 -12.30 -1.40
N SER A 325 -33.08 -12.59 -0.12
CA SER A 325 -32.82 -11.74 1.05
C SER A 325 -31.39 -11.14 1.10
N ARG A 326 -31.30 -9.87 1.52
CA ARG A 326 -30.10 -8.99 1.64
C ARG A 326 -28.98 -9.48 2.59
N ALA A 327 -28.96 -10.75 3.00
CA ALA A 327 -27.98 -11.28 3.96
C ALA A 327 -26.74 -11.96 3.32
N GLY A 328 -26.61 -11.92 1.98
CA GLY A 328 -25.58 -12.67 1.24
C GLY A 328 -24.31 -11.90 0.85
N ALA A 329 -24.21 -10.59 1.09
CA ALA A 329 -23.04 -9.80 0.67
C ALA A 329 -21.80 -10.00 1.57
N ALA A 330 -21.97 -10.56 2.77
CA ALA A 330 -20.88 -10.84 3.71
C ALA A 330 -20.03 -12.10 3.37
N TRP A 331 -20.37 -12.83 2.30
CA TRP A 331 -19.69 -14.08 1.93
C TRP A 331 -18.69 -13.93 0.77
N ALA A 332 -18.62 -12.78 0.11
CA ALA A 332 -17.65 -12.55 -0.96
C ALA A 332 -16.18 -12.42 -0.46
N GLY A 333 -15.97 -12.21 0.85
CA GLY A 333 -14.64 -12.23 1.46
C GLY A 333 -14.13 -13.63 1.84
N ARG A 334 -14.92 -14.70 1.63
CA ARG A 334 -14.68 -16.02 2.26
C ARG A 334 -13.93 -17.04 1.38
N CYS A 335 -13.53 -16.70 0.16
CA CYS A 335 -12.78 -17.63 -0.71
C CYS A 335 -11.36 -17.19 -1.03
N SER A 336 -10.94 -16.02 -0.60
CA SER A 336 -9.60 -15.53 -0.86
C SER A 336 -8.80 -15.61 0.43
N ALA A 337 -8.49 -16.83 0.86
CA ALA A 337 -7.29 -17.22 1.59
C ALA A 337 -6.76 -18.43 0.83
N GLY A 338 -5.59 -18.25 0.19
CA GLY A 338 -4.90 -19.21 -0.68
C GLY A 338 -5.59 -20.55 -0.93
N SER A 339 -6.26 -20.68 -2.07
CA SER A 339 -6.28 -21.97 -2.76
C SER A 339 -6.54 -21.76 -4.25
N SER A 340 -5.55 -22.18 -5.01
CA SER A 340 -5.71 -22.67 -6.37
C SER A 340 -6.93 -23.60 -6.43
N SER A 341 -7.72 -23.43 -7.48
CA SER A 341 -8.86 -24.25 -7.84
C SER A 341 -8.69 -25.75 -7.52
N ALA A 342 -9.24 -26.22 -6.40
CA ALA A 342 -9.53 -27.62 -6.14
C ALA A 342 -10.51 -27.76 -4.96
N GLY A 343 -11.80 -27.99 -5.27
CA GLY A 343 -12.70 -28.74 -4.40
C GLY A 343 -13.29 -28.03 -3.18
N CYS A 344 -14.21 -27.08 -3.38
CA CYS A 344 -15.25 -26.78 -2.40
C CYS A 344 -16.51 -27.59 -2.74
N SER A 345 -16.57 -28.85 -2.30
CA SER A 345 -17.83 -29.57 -2.19
C SER A 345 -18.45 -29.19 -0.84
N ALA A 346 -19.53 -28.40 -0.90
CA ALA A 346 -20.33 -28.07 0.26
C ALA A 346 -20.87 -29.37 0.91
N ALA A 347 -20.44 -29.63 2.14
CA ALA A 347 -21.06 -30.62 3.00
C ALA A 347 -22.41 -30.07 3.48
N GLY A 348 -23.46 -30.35 2.71
CA GLY A 348 -24.85 -30.18 3.14
C GLY A 348 -25.27 -31.36 4.00
N ALA A 349 -25.63 -31.08 5.25
CA ALA A 349 -26.33 -32.01 6.11
C ALA A 349 -27.75 -32.27 5.55
N ALA A 350 -27.95 -33.43 4.94
CA ALA A 350 -29.27 -34.02 4.74
C ALA A 350 -29.10 -35.55 4.71
N GLY A 351 -29.70 -36.22 5.69
CA GLY A 351 -29.70 -37.67 5.76
C GLY A 351 -30.53 -38.29 4.63
N ALA A 352 -29.98 -39.29 3.94
CA ALA A 352 -30.75 -40.30 3.23
C ALA A 352 -29.89 -41.55 2.97
N ALA A 353 -30.40 -42.67 3.49
CA ALA A 353 -30.23 -44.07 3.11
C ALA A 353 -29.10 -44.45 2.12
N TRP A 354 -28.21 -45.32 2.60
CA TRP A 354 -27.44 -46.24 1.77
C TRP A 354 -28.39 -47.24 1.10
N ALA A 355 -28.38 -47.29 -0.23
CA ALA A 355 -28.88 -48.42 -1.00
C ALA A 355 -27.95 -48.69 -2.19
N ALA A 356 -27.52 -49.94 -2.27
CA ALA A 356 -26.67 -50.49 -3.30
C ALA A 356 -27.36 -50.50 -4.67
N ALA A 357 -26.63 -50.17 -5.73
CA ALA A 357 -26.91 -50.66 -7.07
C ALA A 357 -25.63 -50.70 -7.91
N SER A 358 -25.19 -51.92 -8.18
CA SER A 358 -24.23 -52.30 -9.20
C SER A 358 -24.71 -51.94 -10.61
N ALA A 359 -23.90 -51.26 -11.40
CA ALA A 359 -23.95 -51.33 -12.86
C ALA A 359 -22.59 -50.96 -13.46
N GLY A 360 -21.94 -51.94 -14.10
CA GLY A 360 -20.62 -51.79 -14.68
C GLY A 360 -20.63 -51.08 -16.03
N VAL A 361 -19.55 -50.35 -16.31
CA VAL A 361 -19.13 -50.00 -17.67
C VAL A 361 -17.64 -50.27 -17.81
N ARG A 362 -17.31 -51.14 -18.76
CA ARG A 362 -15.97 -51.56 -19.14
C ARG A 362 -15.36 -50.47 -20.04
N GLY A 363 -14.14 -50.02 -19.72
CA GLY A 363 -13.35 -49.12 -20.56
C GLY A 363 -11.87 -49.48 -20.48
N ARG A 364 -11.27 -49.80 -21.63
CA ARG A 364 -10.02 -50.53 -21.83
C ARG A 364 -8.76 -49.81 -21.29
N ARG A 365 -7.95 -50.53 -20.51
CA ARG A 365 -6.53 -50.22 -20.25
C ARG A 365 -5.65 -50.81 -21.36
N ARG A 366 -4.73 -50.03 -21.92
CA ARG A 366 -3.56 -50.49 -22.69
C ARG A 366 -2.29 -50.12 -21.90
N PRO A 367 -1.33 -51.05 -21.70
CA PRO A 367 -0.07 -50.74 -21.03
C PRO A 367 0.98 -50.27 -22.04
N VAL A 368 1.69 -49.18 -21.72
CA VAL A 368 2.95 -48.83 -22.41
C VAL A 368 4.12 -49.32 -21.57
N ARG A 369 4.99 -50.05 -22.27
CA ARG A 369 6.14 -50.81 -21.81
C ARG A 369 7.29 -49.87 -21.42
N GLY A 370 7.98 -50.21 -20.32
CA GLY A 370 9.08 -49.42 -19.78
C GLY A 370 10.32 -49.36 -20.66
N VAL A 371 11.10 -48.29 -20.46
CA VAL A 371 12.50 -48.21 -20.85
C VAL A 371 13.29 -47.80 -19.61
N ARG A 372 14.03 -48.76 -19.06
CA ARG A 372 15.12 -48.51 -18.11
C ARG A 372 16.26 -47.83 -18.86
N ARG A 373 16.75 -46.69 -18.38
CA ARG A 373 18.10 -46.20 -18.72
C ARG A 373 18.92 -45.92 -17.48
N ARG A 374 20.17 -46.37 -17.60
CA ARG A 374 21.24 -46.48 -16.62
C ARG A 374 21.58 -45.15 -15.94
N ALA A 375 21.93 -45.29 -14.66
CA ALA A 375 22.70 -44.33 -13.89
C ALA A 375 24.06 -44.06 -14.55
N GLY A 376 24.38 -42.79 -14.75
CA GLY A 376 25.72 -42.28 -15.04
C GLY A 376 26.13 -41.36 -13.91
N GLN A 377 27.08 -41.81 -13.09
CA GLN A 377 27.69 -41.03 -12.02
C GLN A 377 28.59 -39.96 -12.65
N PHE A 378 28.34 -38.69 -12.34
CA PHE A 378 29.29 -37.61 -12.62
C PHE A 378 29.73 -36.98 -11.30
N ARG A 379 30.97 -37.29 -10.92
CA ARG A 379 31.72 -36.64 -9.83
C ARG A 379 31.96 -35.18 -10.20
N ARG A 380 31.49 -34.23 -9.39
CA ARG A 380 32.00 -32.84 -9.37
C ARG A 380 32.94 -32.67 -8.19
N GLY A 381 34.14 -32.19 -8.49
CA GLY A 381 35.23 -31.94 -7.56
C GLY A 381 34.93 -30.79 -6.61
N ARG A 382 35.39 -30.96 -5.37
CA ARG A 382 35.50 -29.91 -4.35
C ARG A 382 36.58 -28.91 -4.76
N HIS A 383 36.22 -27.66 -4.95
CA HIS A 383 37.12 -26.53 -4.74
C HIS A 383 36.76 -25.88 -3.40
N THR A 384 37.63 -26.06 -2.42
CA THR A 384 37.62 -25.33 -1.15
C THR A 384 38.35 -23.99 -1.36
N GLY A 385 37.59 -22.91 -1.54
CA GLY A 385 38.09 -21.54 -1.48
C GLY A 385 37.62 -20.89 -0.18
N ALA A 386 38.57 -20.50 0.66
CA ALA A 386 38.33 -19.83 1.95
C ALA A 386 37.77 -18.41 1.76
N PRO A 387 36.83 -17.94 2.60
CA PRO A 387 36.54 -16.51 2.70
C PRO A 387 37.42 -15.84 3.77
N GLY A 388 38.11 -14.79 3.37
CA GLY A 388 38.88 -13.90 4.22
C GLY A 388 38.02 -13.21 5.28
N ARG A 389 38.50 -13.24 6.53
CA ARG A 389 37.94 -12.49 7.66
C ARG A 389 38.18 -10.99 7.45
N TRP A 390 37.10 -10.24 7.40
CA TRP A 390 37.08 -8.80 7.64
C TRP A 390 37.33 -8.53 9.13
N ARG A 391 38.37 -7.75 9.45
CA ARG A 391 38.58 -7.15 10.79
C ARG A 391 37.85 -5.80 10.86
N PRO A 392 37.17 -5.47 11.96
CA PRO A 392 36.59 -4.15 12.15
C PRO A 392 37.61 -3.15 12.70
N LEU A 393 37.23 -1.89 12.50
CA LEU A 393 37.90 -0.63 12.77
C LEU A 393 38.42 -0.50 14.22
N LEU A 394 39.68 -0.05 14.34
CA LEU A 394 40.22 0.64 15.50
C LEU A 394 40.59 2.04 15.01
N ASN A 395 39.82 3.05 15.40
CA ASN A 395 40.39 4.38 15.54
C ASN A 395 39.90 5.01 16.84
N ALA A 396 40.88 5.40 17.65
CA ALA A 396 40.73 5.91 18.98
C ALA A 396 41.15 7.38 18.99
N ARG A 397 40.43 8.18 19.78
CA ARG A 397 40.85 9.43 20.43
C ARG A 397 41.15 10.63 19.53
N ARG A 398 40.36 11.70 19.74
CA ARG A 398 40.86 13.04 20.08
C ARG A 398 39.71 13.97 20.49
N THR A 399 39.56 14.17 21.80
CA THR A 399 39.24 15.46 22.42
C THR A 399 40.59 16.10 22.80
N PRO A 400 40.75 17.44 22.89
CA PRO A 400 40.22 18.15 24.07
C PRO A 400 39.93 19.68 23.95
N HIS A 401 39.28 20.16 25.03
CA HIS A 401 39.44 21.44 25.75
C HIS A 401 38.63 22.72 25.42
N HIS A 402 37.99 23.18 26.52
CA HIS A 402 37.69 24.56 26.97
C HIS A 402 36.58 25.34 26.23
N SER A 403 35.67 26.09 26.89
CA SER A 403 35.70 26.69 28.23
C SER A 403 34.30 27.17 28.64
N ALA A 404 34.16 27.32 29.96
CA ALA A 404 33.00 27.69 30.76
C ALA A 404 32.73 29.22 30.87
N VAL A 405 31.43 29.58 30.95
CA VAL A 405 30.77 30.53 31.90
C VAL A 405 30.86 32.06 31.62
N PRO A 406 29.93 32.96 32.10
CA PRO A 406 28.77 32.80 33.01
C PRO A 406 27.39 33.37 32.58
N ASP A 407 26.40 32.97 33.39
CA ASP A 407 25.13 33.62 33.72
C ASP A 407 25.17 35.15 33.85
N THR A 408 24.08 35.79 33.44
CA THR A 408 23.69 37.14 33.91
C THR A 408 22.24 37.13 34.37
N SER A 409 22.09 37.15 35.68
CA SER A 409 20.89 37.53 36.42
C SER A 409 20.63 39.03 36.28
N ALA A 410 19.43 39.44 35.88
CA ALA A 410 18.87 40.76 36.18
C ALA A 410 17.34 40.77 36.03
N VAL A 411 16.65 40.74 37.17
CA VAL A 411 15.26 41.23 37.38
C VAL A 411 15.41 42.52 38.20
N PRO A 412 14.63 43.57 37.91
CA PRO A 412 13.66 44.01 38.92
C PRO A 412 12.31 44.52 38.36
N ASP A 413 11.26 44.16 39.10
CA ASP A 413 10.06 44.91 39.49
C ASP A 413 9.51 46.04 38.59
N ILE A 414 8.29 45.83 38.07
CA ILE A 414 7.28 46.89 37.93
C ILE A 414 5.91 46.38 38.41
N GLN A 415 5.60 46.76 39.66
CA GLN A 415 4.33 47.28 40.18
C GLN A 415 3.03 46.98 39.42
N GLY A 416 2.14 46.22 40.08
CA GLY A 416 0.69 46.31 39.88
C GLY A 416 0.03 47.17 40.96
N ALA A 417 -0.90 48.04 40.56
CA ALA A 417 -2.03 48.53 41.37
C ALA A 417 -2.93 49.47 40.54
N VAL A 418 -4.12 49.00 40.11
CA VAL A 418 -5.36 49.78 39.88
C VAL A 418 -6.54 48.77 39.89
N PRO A 419 -7.76 49.14 40.29
CA PRO A 419 -8.20 49.82 41.51
C PRO A 419 -8.93 48.88 42.49
#